data_AF-A0A2I0SZ71-F1
#
_entry.id   AF-A0A2I0SZ71-F1
#
_cell.length_a   1.000
_cell.length_b   1.000
_cell.length_c   1.000
_cell.angle_alpha   90.00
_cell.angle_beta   90.00
_cell.angle_gamma   90.00
#
_symmetry.space_group_name_H-M   'P 1'
#
loop_
_entity.id
_entity.type
_entity.pdbx_description
1 polymer ?
#
loop_
_entity_poly.entity_id
_entity_poly.type
_entity_poly.pdbx_seq_one_letter_code
_entity_poly.pdbx_strand_id
1 'polypeptide(L)'
;MPQGSDGSWAQKLYQTHLGSSHFQKPKRSTDAFVVCHFAGKVEYQCDGFVEKNRDTVPEELVGLLRASKVRATLSRGFVGQSLARL
;
A
#
# COMPACT_ATOMS: atom_id res chain seq x y z
N MET A 1 1.94 -3.67 14.62
CA MET A 1 2.33 -5.01 14.13
C MET A 1 3.67 -4.86 13.45
N PRO A 2 4.77 -5.32 14.06
CA PRO A 2 6.11 -5.14 13.48
C PRO A 2 6.31 -5.93 12.16
N GLN A 3 5.44 -6.90 11.84
CA GLN A 3 5.47 -7.70 10.62
C GLN A 3 4.05 -7.99 10.11
N GLY A 4 3.30 -6.95 9.74
CA GLY A 4 2.00 -7.15 9.08
C GLY A 4 2.18 -7.90 7.74
N SER A 5 1.40 -8.95 7.51
CA SER A 5 1.30 -9.64 6.21
C SER A 5 -0.01 -9.28 5.52
N ASP A 6 -0.07 -9.46 4.20
CA ASP A 6 -1.27 -9.22 3.40
C ASP A 6 -2.48 -10.01 3.90
N GLY A 7 -2.29 -11.28 4.30
CA GLY A 7 -3.38 -12.09 4.87
C GLY A 7 -3.90 -11.54 6.20
N SER A 8 -2.99 -11.12 7.10
CA SER A 8 -3.39 -10.51 8.38
C SER A 8 -4.10 -9.16 8.19
N TRP A 9 -3.73 -8.43 7.15
CA TRP A 9 -4.36 -7.18 6.75
C TRP A 9 -5.75 -7.42 6.16
N ALA A 10 -5.89 -8.37 5.24
CA ALA A 10 -7.17 -8.76 4.64
C ALA A 10 -8.18 -9.21 5.70
N GLN A 11 -7.75 -10.01 6.69
CA GLN A 11 -8.59 -10.44 7.80
C GLN A 11 -9.15 -9.27 8.61
N LYS A 12 -8.30 -8.29 8.94
CA LYS A 12 -8.76 -7.07 9.63
C LYS A 12 -9.75 -6.31 8.77
N LEU A 13 -9.47 -6.19 7.48
CA LEU A 13 -10.33 -5.48 6.53
C LEU A 13 -11.73 -6.10 6.47
N TYR A 14 -11.82 -7.45 6.43
CA TYR A 14 -13.09 -8.17 6.54
C TYR A 14 -13.78 -7.92 7.88
N GLN A 15 -13.07 -8.06 9.00
CA GLN A 15 -13.64 -7.91 10.33
C GLN A 15 -14.20 -6.50 10.56
N THR A 16 -13.57 -5.47 9.99
CA THR A 16 -14.00 -4.08 10.12
C THR A 16 -15.13 -3.72 9.16
N HIS A 17 -15.13 -4.22 7.92
CA HIS A 17 -15.98 -3.67 6.86
C HIS A 17 -17.05 -4.61 6.30
N LEU A 18 -17.12 -5.89 6.71
CA LEU A 18 -18.12 -6.83 6.18
C LEU A 18 -19.58 -6.40 6.38
N GLY A 19 -19.88 -5.52 7.33
CA GLY A 19 -21.22 -4.96 7.53
C GLY A 19 -21.60 -3.80 6.60
N SER A 20 -20.65 -3.28 5.80
CA SER A 20 -20.88 -2.13 4.91
C SER A 20 -21.48 -2.57 3.58
N SER A 21 -22.44 -1.80 3.07
CA SER A 21 -22.98 -1.97 1.71
C SER A 21 -21.94 -1.74 0.61
N HIS A 22 -20.83 -1.05 0.94
CA HIS A 22 -19.76 -0.71 0.00
C HIS A 22 -18.64 -1.74 -0.05
N PHE A 23 -18.71 -2.80 0.76
CA PHE A 23 -17.61 -3.75 0.92
C PHE A 23 -18.10 -5.20 0.84
N GLN A 24 -17.38 -6.04 0.10
CA GLN A 24 -17.73 -7.46 -0.05
C GLN A 24 -16.48 -8.34 0.02
N LYS A 25 -16.64 -9.54 0.57
CA LYS A 25 -15.63 -10.61 0.51
C LYS A 25 -15.93 -11.53 -0.67
N PRO A 26 -14.96 -11.78 -1.57
CA PRO A 26 -15.09 -12.77 -2.64
C PRO A 26 -15.41 -14.16 -2.08
N LYS A 27 -16.28 -14.92 -2.77
CA LYS A 27 -16.68 -16.27 -2.31
C LYS A 27 -15.56 -17.30 -2.43
N ARG A 28 -14.63 -17.12 -3.37
CA ARG A 28 -13.60 -18.13 -3.73
C ARG A 28 -12.18 -17.74 -3.34
N SER A 29 -11.92 -16.46 -3.07
CA SER A 29 -10.59 -15.97 -2.72
C SER A 29 -10.58 -15.53 -1.26
N THR A 30 -9.58 -15.99 -0.51
CA THR A 30 -9.28 -15.53 0.85
C THR A 30 -8.37 -14.30 0.86
N ASP A 31 -7.79 -13.98 -0.29
CA ASP A 31 -6.69 -13.02 -0.43
C ASP A 31 -7.08 -11.87 -1.36
N ALA A 32 -8.38 -11.55 -1.42
CA ALA A 32 -8.92 -10.47 -2.22
C ALA A 32 -10.12 -9.80 -1.54
N PHE A 33 -10.40 -8.55 -1.88
CA PHE A 33 -11.56 -7.81 -1.38
C PHE A 33 -12.25 -7.04 -2.49
N VAL A 34 -13.53 -6.76 -2.32
CA VAL A 34 -14.32 -6.04 -3.31
C VAL A 34 -14.81 -4.72 -2.73
N VAL A 35 -14.59 -3.65 -3.47
CA VAL A 35 -15.16 -2.33 -3.18
C VAL A 35 -16.26 -2.05 -4.20
N CYS A 36 -17.44 -1.66 -3.71
CA CYS A 36 -18.57 -1.26 -4.53
C CYS A 36 -18.47 0.25 -4.80
N HIS A 37 -17.73 0.63 -5.83
CA HIS A 37 -17.60 2.01 -6.29
C HIS A 37 -18.86 2.46 -7.04
N PHE A 38 -18.98 3.78 -7.25
CA PHE A 38 -20.05 4.36 -8.06
C PHE A 38 -20.16 3.72 -9.46
N ALA A 39 -19.03 3.47 -10.11
CA ALA A 39 -18.98 2.89 -11.46
C ALA A 39 -19.13 1.37 -11.48
N GLY A 40 -19.22 0.71 -10.32
CA GLY A 40 -19.36 -0.74 -10.22
C GLY A 40 -18.44 -1.37 -9.18
N LYS A 41 -18.49 -2.70 -9.12
CA LYS A 41 -17.69 -3.51 -8.19
C LYS A 41 -16.31 -3.76 -8.77
N VAL A 42 -15.29 -3.53 -7.97
CA VAL A 42 -13.90 -3.82 -8.32
C VAL A 42 -13.32 -4.77 -7.29
N GLU A 43 -12.75 -5.88 -7.75
CA GLU A 43 -12.02 -6.84 -6.92
C GLU A 43 -10.53 -6.49 -6.92
N TYR A 44 -9.95 -6.41 -5.73
CA TYR A 44 -8.55 -6.12 -5.48
C TYR A 44 -7.89 -7.34 -4.87
N GLN A 45 -6.74 -7.75 -5.41
CA GLN A 45 -5.90 -8.76 -4.79
C GLN A 45 -5.10 -8.12 -3.65
N CYS A 46 -5.00 -8.83 -2.52
CA CYS A 46 -4.25 -8.40 -1.35
C CYS A 46 -2.74 -8.60 -1.50
N ASP A 47 -2.30 -9.39 -2.49
CA ASP A 47 -0.87 -9.69 -2.70
C ASP A 47 -0.05 -8.41 -2.95
N GLY A 48 0.97 -8.21 -2.10
CA GLY A 48 1.87 -7.07 -2.14
C GLY A 48 1.26 -5.75 -1.67
N PHE A 49 0.04 -5.75 -1.09
CA PHE A 49 -0.61 -4.52 -0.63
C PHE A 49 0.15 -3.88 0.52
N VAL A 50 0.60 -4.68 1.50
CA VAL A 50 1.35 -4.17 2.65
C VAL A 50 2.73 -3.69 2.23
N GLU A 51 3.43 -4.44 1.37
CA GLU A 51 4.76 -4.09 0.91
C GLU A 51 4.76 -2.79 0.10
N LYS A 52 3.86 -2.66 -0.89
CA LYS A 52 3.74 -1.44 -1.72
C LYS A 52 3.43 -0.20 -0.89
N ASN A 53 2.68 -0.34 0.20
CA ASN A 53 2.35 0.76 1.11
C ASN A 53 3.40 1.01 2.21
N ARG A 54 4.49 0.22 2.30
CA ARG A 54 5.58 0.51 3.25
C ARG A 54 6.37 1.76 2.84
N ASP A 55 6.35 2.12 1.56
CA ASP A 55 7.03 3.29 0.99
C ASP A 55 8.45 3.51 1.54
N THR A 56 9.15 2.41 1.83
CA THR A 56 10.45 2.46 2.50
C THR A 56 11.52 2.70 1.45
N VAL A 57 12.17 3.85 1.52
CA VAL A 57 13.33 4.16 0.69
C VAL A 57 14.59 3.64 1.39
N PRO A 58 15.36 2.72 0.77
CA PRO A 58 16.62 2.26 1.34
C PRO A 58 17.62 3.40 1.55
N GLU A 59 18.22 3.47 2.75
CA GLU A 59 19.19 4.53 3.09
C GLU A 59 20.42 4.53 2.17
N GLU A 60 20.85 3.36 1.71
CA GLU A 60 21.98 3.24 0.77
C GLU A 60 21.71 3.98 -0.54
N LEU A 61 20.48 3.86 -1.08
CA LEU A 61 20.09 4.57 -2.31
C LEU A 61 20.04 6.08 -2.08
N VAL A 62 19.58 6.53 -0.90
CA VAL A 62 19.64 7.94 -0.51
C VAL A 62 21.09 8.42 -0.40
N GLY A 63 21.97 7.61 0.19
CA GLY A 63 23.40 7.89 0.32
C GLY A 63 24.08 8.04 -1.04
N LEU A 64 23.80 7.13 -1.97
CA LEU A 64 24.33 7.18 -3.33
C LEU A 64 23.87 8.45 -4.07
N LEU A 65 22.58 8.80 -3.96
CA LEU A 65 22.05 10.03 -4.56
C LEU A 65 22.70 11.29 -3.98
N ARG A 66 22.98 11.32 -2.67
CA ARG A 66 23.69 12.43 -2.01
C ARG A 66 25.15 12.55 -2.45
N ALA A 67 25.81 11.43 -2.74
CA ALA A 67 27.20 11.40 -3.17
C ALA A 67 27.42 11.77 -4.65
N SER A 68 26.35 11.83 -5.45
CA SER A 68 26.42 12.18 -6.86
C SER A 68 26.86 13.64 -7.08
N LYS A 69 27.83 13.85 -7.99
CA LYS A 69 28.33 15.19 -8.37
C LYS A 69 27.47 15.88 -9.43
N VAL A 70 26.49 15.17 -10.00
CA VAL A 70 25.48 15.77 -10.89
C VAL A 70 24.57 16.62 -10.02
N ARG A 71 24.29 17.88 -10.41
CA ARG A 71 23.37 18.78 -9.68
C ARG A 71 21.97 18.15 -9.67
N ALA A 72 21.72 17.33 -8.67
CA ALA A 72 20.49 16.60 -8.52
C ALA A 72 19.44 17.55 -7.94
N THR A 73 18.64 18.17 -8.81
CA THR A 73 17.37 18.81 -8.43
C THR A 73 16.43 17.84 -7.69
N LEU A 74 16.72 16.54 -7.77
CA LEU A 74 16.05 15.41 -7.11
C LEU A 74 16.12 15.45 -5.57
N SER A 75 17.16 16.04 -4.97
CA SER A 75 17.31 16.06 -3.51
C SER A 75 16.21 16.87 -2.79
N ARG A 76 15.61 17.86 -3.46
CA ARG A 76 14.46 18.63 -2.93
C ARG A 76 13.14 17.88 -2.96
N GLY A 77 12.99 16.85 -3.80
CA GLY A 77 11.77 16.05 -3.93
C GLY A 77 11.80 14.75 -3.13
N PHE A 78 12.96 14.08 -3.09
CA PHE A 78 13.10 12.74 -2.48
C PHE A 78 13.20 12.74 -0.96
N VAL A 79 13.69 13.82 -0.35
CA VAL A 79 13.91 13.88 1.11
C VAL A 79 12.64 14.31 1.87
N GLY A 80 11.61 14.82 1.16
CA GLY A 80 10.48 15.53 1.76
C GLY A 80 9.10 14.88 1.63
N GLN A 81 8.95 13.75 0.97
CA GLN A 81 7.63 13.10 0.86
C GLN A 81 7.67 11.73 1.54
N SER A 82 7.22 11.71 2.80
CA SER A 82 6.25 10.68 3.17
C SER A 82 5.14 10.79 2.12
N LEU A 83 5.21 9.94 1.10
CA LEU A 83 4.16 9.80 0.11
C LEU A 83 2.86 9.61 0.88
N ALA A 84 1.84 10.34 0.42
CA ALA A 84 0.57 10.48 1.10
C ALA A 84 0.09 9.11 1.62
N ARG A 85 0.00 9.00 2.95
CA ARG A 85 -0.80 7.96 3.57
C ARG A 85 -2.20 8.08 2.97
N LEU A 86 -2.64 7.04 2.27
CA LEU A 86 -4.07 6.81 2.09
C LEU A 86 -4.75 6.70 3.47
#